data_AF-A0A6J5ECN2-F1
#
_entry.id   AF-A0A6J5ECN2-F1
#
_cell.length_a   1.000
_cell.length_b   1.000
_cell.length_c   1.000
_cell.angle_alpha   90.00
_cell.angle_beta   90.00
_cell.angle_gamma   90.00
#
_symmetry.space_group_name_H-M   'P 1'
#
loop_
_entity.id
_entity.type
_entity.pdbx_description
1 polymer ?
#
loop_
_entity_poly.entity_id
_entity_poly.type
_entity_poly.pdbx_seq_one_letter_code
_entity_poly.pdbx_strand_id
1 'polypeptide(L)'
;MFPFHVACDAWRGNNSFAWATSPKAEAAQGRAPAAPVSRASLPEKTQGKGVPVIPADSPDAPDADHHPEQEPTLPASHDLSVPIRLEKGVYCNWRMPGFVSECSDVTETGSYIALDERKQPWRDRDGTQIRGGGTFPTAFELSYDERRQCLYATVRVKIVPVDLFKANTTGNALSGLDSEKQSIPYHHDIHWQCVSNGVGRPFRGYVVEYRDGTGPRFDAEEKRRHVEAVLNSHGSKLILDGCSKAASCGCRVAVYFRVEFLVSLRGAEVGAGKKIHKTLHLFPRVQRADAGSWGEISMLQIKDEVWVDDMRDTNVTAHECGHLFNFPDEYWEYGGWVHKTYLSGEELNFSVGEANRGNEIWQIRAPRNVMGAACNNPIPKARDAAPSASVRPYYLEYIRRHFSKLTHKNWKVGYGD
;
A
#
# COMPACT_ATOMS: atom_id res chain seq x y z
N MET A 1 -22.39 12.03 -11.70
CA MET A 1 -21.00 12.27 -11.29
C MET A 1 -20.99 12.20 -9.77
N PHE A 2 -20.71 11.02 -9.20
CA PHE A 2 -20.75 10.81 -7.75
C PHE A 2 -19.37 11.18 -7.17
N PRO A 3 -19.26 12.10 -6.19
CA PRO A 3 -18.03 12.27 -5.44
C PRO A 3 -17.83 11.02 -4.57
N PHE A 4 -16.66 10.40 -4.67
CA PHE A 4 -16.33 9.18 -3.94
C PHE A 4 -16.15 9.49 -2.45
N HIS A 5 -16.77 8.69 -1.58
CA HIS A 5 -16.62 8.75 -0.13
C HIS A 5 -15.76 7.57 0.31
N VAL A 6 -14.57 7.83 0.83
CA VAL A 6 -13.67 6.78 1.33
C VAL A 6 -13.11 7.23 2.66
N ALA A 7 -13.82 6.97 3.76
CA ALA A 7 -13.25 7.12 5.09
C ALA A 7 -12.54 5.82 5.47
N CYS A 8 -11.23 5.88 5.68
CA CYS A 8 -10.46 4.83 6.33
C CYS A 8 -10.44 5.15 7.84
N ASP A 9 -10.75 4.18 8.70
CA ASP A 9 -10.81 4.37 10.17
C ASP A 9 -9.56 3.81 10.89
N ALA A 10 -8.57 3.37 10.14
CA ALA A 10 -7.28 2.95 10.66
C ALA A 10 -6.65 3.98 11.62
N TRP A 11 -6.93 5.27 11.41
CA TRP A 11 -6.41 6.42 12.15
C TRP A 11 -6.76 6.46 13.65
N ARG A 12 -7.79 5.75 14.13
CA ARG A 12 -8.24 5.81 15.54
C ARG A 12 -7.59 4.78 16.47
N GLY A 13 -6.91 3.77 15.95
CA GLY A 13 -6.50 2.56 16.69
C GLY A 13 -5.37 2.72 17.72
N ASN A 14 -5.11 3.91 18.29
CA ASN A 14 -3.96 4.13 19.19
C ASN A 14 -4.25 3.99 20.70
N ASN A 15 -5.44 3.56 21.10
CA ASN A 15 -5.85 3.55 22.52
C ASN A 15 -6.21 2.18 23.15
N SER A 16 -5.76 1.05 22.60
CA SER A 16 -5.75 -0.20 23.37
C SER A 16 -4.50 -1.04 23.10
N PHE A 17 -3.93 -1.59 24.18
CA PHE A 17 -2.72 -2.44 24.30
C PHE A 17 -1.40 -1.77 24.71
N ALA A 18 -1.40 -1.20 25.92
CA ALA A 18 -0.30 -1.42 26.86
C ALA A 18 -0.48 -2.78 27.58
N TRP A 19 0.53 -3.65 27.43
CA TRP A 19 0.96 -4.78 28.27
C TRP A 19 0.12 -6.05 28.48
N ALA A 20 0.68 -7.18 27.98
CA ALA A 20 1.04 -8.43 28.69
C ALA A 20 1.49 -9.45 27.61
N THR A 21 2.61 -10.17 27.61
CA THR A 21 3.76 -10.38 28.49
C THR A 21 4.85 -10.98 27.60
N SER A 22 6.08 -10.48 27.69
CA SER A 22 7.26 -11.08 27.06
C SER A 22 7.49 -12.50 27.56
N PRO A 23 7.80 -13.49 26.70
CA PRO A 23 8.64 -14.60 27.13
C PRO A 23 10.06 -14.07 27.31
N LYS A 24 10.68 -14.45 28.43
CA LYS A 24 12.10 -14.19 28.75
C LYS A 24 12.99 -14.57 27.57
N ALA A 25 13.86 -13.65 27.16
CA ALA A 25 15.03 -13.97 26.36
C ALA A 25 15.97 -14.84 27.22
N GLU A 26 16.17 -16.09 26.81
CA GLU A 26 17.37 -16.83 27.20
C GLU A 26 18.55 -16.30 26.38
N ALA A 27 19.64 -16.02 27.09
CA ALA A 27 20.83 -15.41 26.56
C ALA A 27 21.58 -16.38 25.62
N ALA A 28 21.85 -15.94 24.39
CA ALA A 28 22.95 -16.46 23.60
C ALA A 28 24.02 -15.36 23.49
N GLN A 29 25.12 -15.59 24.20
CA GLN A 29 26.29 -14.74 24.21
C GLN A 29 27.01 -14.75 22.85
N GLY A 30 27.28 -13.55 22.33
CA GLY A 30 28.56 -13.16 21.70
C GLY A 30 28.96 -13.76 20.35
N ARG A 31 28.99 -12.93 19.30
CA ARG A 31 30.25 -12.35 18.77
C ARG A 31 29.98 -11.37 17.62
N ALA A 32 30.67 -10.23 17.68
CA ALA A 32 30.81 -9.25 16.62
C ALA A 32 31.67 -9.78 15.45
N PRO A 33 31.61 -9.16 14.26
CA PRO A 33 32.16 -9.71 13.03
C PRO A 33 33.65 -9.39 12.89
N ALA A 34 34.39 -10.28 12.21
CA ALA A 34 35.75 -9.99 11.77
C ALA A 34 35.86 -10.26 10.26
N ALA A 35 36.35 -9.27 9.53
CA ALA A 35 37.02 -9.42 8.24
C ALA A 35 38.47 -8.89 8.42
N PRO A 36 39.38 -9.07 7.46
CA PRO A 36 39.73 -10.25 6.67
C PRO A 36 41.21 -10.63 6.92
N VAL A 37 41.64 -11.88 6.62
CA VAL A 37 43.09 -12.20 6.57
C VAL A 37 43.39 -13.07 5.34
N SER A 38 44.40 -12.62 4.60
CA SER A 38 44.99 -13.26 3.42
C SER A 38 45.85 -14.49 3.76
N ARG A 39 45.81 -15.45 2.83
CA ARG A 39 46.86 -16.41 2.37
C ARG A 39 47.87 -16.98 3.39
N ALA A 40 47.84 -18.30 3.53
CA ALA A 40 49.03 -19.15 3.47
C ALA A 40 48.69 -20.56 2.93
N SER A 41 49.69 -21.15 2.30
CA SER A 41 49.72 -22.23 1.30
C SER A 41 49.22 -23.64 1.69
N LEU A 42 48.75 -24.33 0.64
CA LEU A 42 48.53 -25.76 0.35
C LEU A 42 49.32 -26.81 1.16
N PRO A 43 48.79 -28.05 1.16
CA PRO A 43 49.49 -29.10 0.43
C PRO A 43 48.67 -29.67 -0.75
N GLU A 44 49.33 -29.78 -1.91
CA GLU A 44 49.04 -30.76 -2.98
C GLU A 44 48.99 -32.18 -2.36
N LYS A 45 48.18 -33.16 -2.78
CA LYS A 45 47.78 -33.57 -4.13
C LYS A 45 46.70 -34.66 -4.01
N THR A 46 45.56 -34.48 -4.68
CA THR A 46 44.95 -35.51 -5.53
C THR A 46 44.01 -34.81 -6.52
N GLN A 47 44.41 -34.81 -7.78
CA GLN A 47 43.65 -34.25 -8.90
C GLN A 47 42.36 -35.06 -9.12
N GLY A 48 41.25 -34.60 -8.54
CA GLY A 48 39.97 -34.64 -9.24
C GLY A 48 39.89 -33.36 -10.07
N LYS A 49 39.66 -33.45 -11.38
CA LYS A 49 39.26 -32.29 -12.19
C LYS A 49 37.99 -31.72 -11.55
N GLY A 50 38.12 -30.66 -10.75
CA GLY A 50 36.99 -29.93 -10.22
C GLY A 50 36.26 -29.32 -11.41
N VAL A 51 35.11 -29.91 -11.76
CA VAL A 51 34.20 -29.32 -12.74
C VAL A 51 33.88 -27.90 -12.24
N PRO A 52 34.06 -26.85 -13.07
CA PRO A 52 33.65 -25.51 -12.68
C PRO A 52 32.19 -25.53 -12.23
N VAL A 53 31.89 -25.03 -11.03
CA VAL A 53 30.50 -24.87 -10.59
C VAL A 53 29.92 -23.73 -11.41
N ILE A 54 29.17 -24.07 -12.46
CA ILE A 54 28.47 -23.11 -13.31
C ILE A 54 27.28 -22.56 -12.51
N PRO A 55 27.13 -21.23 -12.37
CA PRO A 55 25.96 -20.63 -11.73
C PRO A 55 24.65 -21.06 -12.41
N ALA A 56 23.58 -21.27 -11.65
CA ALA A 56 22.30 -21.75 -12.19
C ALA A 56 21.61 -20.75 -13.13
N ASP A 57 21.93 -19.47 -12.99
CA ASP A 57 21.50 -18.35 -13.84
C ASP A 57 22.45 -18.12 -15.03
N SER A 58 23.43 -19.00 -15.24
CA SER A 58 24.28 -18.98 -16.42
C SER A 58 23.56 -19.61 -17.62
N PRO A 59 23.73 -19.08 -18.85
CA PRO A 59 23.32 -19.79 -20.06
C PRO A 59 23.98 -21.16 -20.20
N ASP A 60 25.13 -21.40 -19.57
CA ASP A 60 25.84 -22.68 -19.63
C ASP A 60 25.36 -23.67 -18.55
N ALA A 61 24.35 -23.31 -17.73
CA ALA A 61 23.83 -24.18 -16.68
C ALA A 61 23.12 -25.40 -17.30
N PRO A 62 23.27 -26.61 -16.72
CA PRO A 62 22.62 -27.82 -17.26
C PRO A 62 21.10 -27.71 -17.40
N ASP A 63 20.48 -26.91 -16.53
CA ASP A 63 19.03 -26.72 -16.46
C ASP A 63 18.55 -25.43 -17.11
N ALA A 64 19.44 -24.69 -17.81
CA ALA A 64 19.12 -23.46 -18.51
C ALA A 64 17.97 -23.66 -19.50
N ASP A 65 17.00 -22.75 -19.48
CA ASP A 65 15.92 -22.71 -20.46
C ASP A 65 16.35 -21.85 -21.66
N HIS A 66 16.65 -22.54 -22.77
CA HIS A 66 17.01 -21.94 -24.04
C HIS A 66 15.84 -21.82 -25.02
N HIS A 67 14.68 -22.35 -24.67
CA HIS A 67 13.49 -22.39 -25.54
C HIS A 67 12.23 -21.81 -24.86
N PRO A 68 12.32 -20.65 -24.20
CA PRO A 68 11.19 -20.10 -23.46
C PRO A 68 10.02 -19.66 -24.35
N GLU A 69 10.24 -19.52 -25.66
CA GLU A 69 9.16 -19.32 -26.63
C GLU A 69 8.20 -20.50 -26.73
N GLN A 70 8.63 -21.70 -26.32
CA GLN A 70 7.82 -22.92 -26.30
C GLN A 70 7.02 -23.05 -24.99
N GLU A 71 7.24 -22.17 -24.01
CA GLU A 71 6.52 -22.17 -22.74
C GLU A 71 5.20 -21.36 -22.82
N PRO A 72 4.12 -21.81 -22.17
CA PRO A 72 4.08 -22.93 -21.20
C PRO A 72 3.86 -24.31 -21.82
N THR A 73 4.51 -25.32 -21.23
CA THR A 73 4.39 -26.75 -21.61
C THR A 73 3.67 -27.61 -20.58
N LEU A 74 3.57 -27.17 -19.32
CA LEU A 74 2.82 -27.85 -18.27
C LEU A 74 1.37 -27.35 -18.22
N PRO A 75 0.43 -28.16 -17.69
CA PRO A 75 -0.94 -27.73 -17.47
C PRO A 75 -0.99 -26.46 -16.62
N ALA A 76 -1.92 -25.56 -16.95
CA ALA A 76 -2.15 -24.36 -16.17
C ALA A 76 -2.59 -24.73 -14.74
N SER A 77 -2.13 -23.94 -13.76
CA SER A 77 -2.54 -24.09 -12.38
C SER A 77 -4.05 -23.90 -12.23
N HIS A 78 -4.70 -24.69 -11.34
CA HIS A 78 -6.11 -24.53 -11.02
C HIS A 78 -6.45 -23.17 -10.40
N ASP A 79 -5.51 -22.58 -9.64
CA ASP A 79 -5.65 -21.24 -9.06
C ASP A 79 -4.35 -20.43 -9.25
N LEU A 80 -4.47 -19.31 -9.96
CA LEU A 80 -3.38 -18.37 -10.25
C LEU A 80 -3.23 -17.30 -9.16
N SER A 81 -4.22 -17.15 -8.28
CA SER A 81 -4.28 -16.10 -7.26
C SER A 81 -3.49 -16.42 -6.01
N VAL A 82 -3.24 -17.70 -5.75
CA VAL A 82 -2.41 -18.15 -4.62
C VAL A 82 -0.93 -17.98 -4.98
N PRO A 83 -0.17 -17.13 -4.25
CA PRO A 83 1.26 -16.99 -4.45
C PRO A 83 2.01 -18.29 -4.20
N ILE A 84 3.11 -18.50 -4.93
CA ILE A 84 4.00 -19.64 -4.73
C ILE A 84 5.37 -19.23 -4.21
N ARG A 85 5.97 -20.07 -3.37
CA ARG A 85 7.36 -19.85 -2.93
C ARG A 85 8.30 -20.14 -4.09
N LEU A 86 9.20 -19.21 -4.38
CA LEU A 86 10.16 -19.33 -5.46
C LEU A 86 11.37 -20.16 -5.03
N GLU A 87 11.85 -20.99 -5.95
CA GLU A 87 13.13 -21.67 -5.83
C GLU A 87 14.24 -20.84 -6.49
N LYS A 88 15.46 -21.38 -6.51
CA LYS A 88 16.57 -20.75 -7.23
C LYS A 88 16.23 -20.71 -8.72
N GLY A 89 16.23 -19.51 -9.31
CA GLY A 89 15.93 -19.34 -10.72
C GLY A 89 17.00 -19.97 -11.60
N VAL A 90 16.58 -20.72 -12.61
CA VAL A 90 17.47 -21.12 -13.70
C VAL A 90 17.58 -20.01 -14.75
N TYR A 91 18.59 -20.05 -15.60
CA TYR A 91 18.66 -19.15 -16.74
C TYR A 91 17.43 -19.27 -17.64
N CYS A 92 16.88 -18.14 -18.08
CA CYS A 92 15.83 -18.05 -19.10
C CYS A 92 16.11 -16.81 -19.96
N ASN A 93 16.19 -16.98 -21.27
CA ASN A 93 16.41 -15.88 -22.23
C ASN A 93 15.10 -15.23 -22.74
N TRP A 94 13.97 -15.48 -22.07
CA TRP A 94 12.66 -14.96 -22.47
C TRP A 94 12.64 -13.44 -22.48
N ARG A 95 12.05 -12.88 -23.54
CA ARG A 95 11.90 -11.44 -23.73
C ARG A 95 10.50 -11.12 -24.22
N MET A 96 10.10 -9.89 -23.91
CA MET A 96 8.86 -9.30 -24.37
C MET A 96 9.10 -7.82 -24.62
N PRO A 97 8.51 -7.21 -25.67
CA PRO A 97 8.65 -5.77 -25.88
C PRO A 97 8.12 -4.99 -24.68
N GLY A 98 8.79 -3.87 -24.39
CA GLY A 98 8.28 -2.91 -23.43
C GLY A 98 6.93 -2.34 -23.85
N PHE A 99 6.09 -2.03 -22.88
CA PHE A 99 4.78 -1.39 -23.12
C PHE A 99 4.42 -0.43 -22.00
N VAL A 100 3.43 0.41 -22.26
CA VAL A 100 2.76 1.27 -21.28
C VAL A 100 1.26 1.17 -21.52
N SER A 101 0.48 0.95 -20.47
CA SER A 101 -0.98 0.86 -20.55
C SER A 101 -1.64 1.48 -19.33
N GLU A 102 -2.64 2.31 -19.58
CA GLU A 102 -3.59 2.72 -18.54
C GLU A 102 -4.48 1.53 -18.14
N CYS A 103 -4.55 1.25 -16.84
CA CYS A 103 -5.35 0.18 -16.25
C CYS A 103 -6.45 0.79 -15.39
N SER A 104 -7.58 0.11 -15.31
CA SER A 104 -8.67 0.47 -14.42
C SER A 104 -9.36 -0.78 -13.92
N ASP A 105 -9.78 -0.76 -12.66
CA ASP A 105 -10.42 -1.87 -11.96
C ASP A 105 -11.43 -1.32 -10.94
N VAL A 106 -12.07 -2.22 -10.20
CA VAL A 106 -12.91 -1.91 -9.03
C VAL A 106 -12.41 -2.75 -7.86
N THR A 107 -12.43 -2.18 -6.66
CA THR A 107 -12.02 -2.93 -5.47
C THR A 107 -12.88 -4.17 -5.26
N GLU A 108 -12.23 -5.28 -4.94
CA GLU A 108 -12.91 -6.52 -4.55
C GLU A 108 -13.29 -6.50 -3.06
N THR A 109 -13.79 -5.37 -2.61
CA THR A 109 -14.30 -5.13 -1.25
C THR A 109 -15.83 -5.15 -1.28
N GLY A 110 -16.48 -5.04 -0.12
CA GLY A 110 -17.94 -4.92 -0.08
C GLY A 110 -18.42 -4.22 1.18
N SER A 111 -19.73 -3.94 1.22
CA SER A 111 -20.35 -3.24 2.35
C SER A 111 -20.93 -4.24 3.36
N TYR A 112 -20.75 -3.95 4.64
CA TYR A 112 -21.21 -4.79 5.75
C TYR A 112 -21.66 -3.93 6.94
N ILE A 113 -22.30 -4.55 7.93
CA ILE A 113 -22.65 -3.92 9.20
C ILE A 113 -21.35 -3.66 9.98
N ALA A 114 -20.97 -2.39 10.14
CA ALA A 114 -19.74 -2.06 10.84
C ALA A 114 -19.78 -2.51 12.30
N LEU A 115 -18.65 -2.98 12.80
CA LEU A 115 -18.51 -3.53 14.15
C LEU A 115 -17.35 -2.82 14.89
N ASP A 116 -17.45 -2.73 16.22
CA ASP A 116 -16.35 -2.25 17.07
C ASP A 116 -15.32 -3.36 17.35
N GLU A 117 -14.23 -3.05 18.04
CA GLU A 117 -13.17 -4.02 18.40
C GLU A 117 -13.69 -5.27 19.17
N ARG A 118 -14.88 -5.18 19.79
CA ARG A 118 -15.54 -6.24 20.56
C ARG A 118 -16.58 -7.01 19.73
N LYS A 119 -16.61 -6.77 18.42
CA LYS A 119 -17.57 -7.35 17.46
C LYS A 119 -19.02 -6.96 17.74
N GLN A 120 -19.24 -5.85 18.43
CA GLN A 120 -20.57 -5.29 18.62
C GLN A 120 -20.91 -4.32 17.50
N PRO A 121 -22.20 -4.17 17.11
CA PRO A 121 -22.58 -3.24 16.06
C PRO A 121 -22.12 -1.81 16.39
N TRP A 122 -21.33 -1.22 15.48
CA TRP A 122 -20.85 0.14 15.61
C TRP A 122 -21.90 1.12 15.11
N ARG A 123 -22.29 2.04 15.98
CA ARG A 123 -23.36 3.01 15.75
C ARG A 123 -22.82 4.44 15.83
N ASP A 124 -23.47 5.34 15.12
CA ASP A 124 -23.18 6.77 15.23
C ASP A 124 -23.74 7.35 16.54
N ARG A 125 -23.56 8.66 16.74
CA ARG A 125 -24.02 9.36 17.95
C ARG A 125 -25.54 9.30 18.14
N ASP A 126 -26.30 9.14 17.06
CA ASP A 126 -27.76 9.07 17.06
C ASP A 126 -28.26 7.62 17.22
N GLY A 127 -27.35 6.65 17.36
CA GLY A 127 -27.67 5.23 17.47
C GLY A 127 -27.96 4.54 16.14
N THR A 128 -27.73 5.21 15.01
CA THR A 128 -27.91 4.64 13.68
C THR A 128 -26.78 3.66 13.38
N GLN A 129 -27.11 2.54 12.75
CA GLN A 129 -26.13 1.53 12.36
C GLN A 129 -25.19 2.07 11.28
N ILE A 130 -23.88 2.05 11.54
CA ILE A 130 -22.87 2.43 10.57
C ILE A 130 -22.60 1.24 9.62
N ARG A 131 -22.35 1.57 8.35
CA ARG A 131 -21.91 0.62 7.32
C ARG A 131 -20.39 0.70 7.18
N GLY A 132 -19.74 -0.46 7.13
CA GLY A 132 -18.32 -0.59 6.81
C GLY A 132 -18.11 -0.90 5.33
N GLY A 133 -16.88 -0.68 4.86
CA GLY A 133 -16.45 -1.01 3.52
C GLY A 133 -17.22 -0.32 2.40
N GLY A 134 -17.28 -0.97 1.24
CA GLY A 134 -17.84 -0.42 0.00
C GLY A 134 -17.11 -0.95 -1.23
N THR A 135 -17.32 -0.33 -2.39
CA THR A 135 -16.48 -0.52 -3.58
C THR A 135 -16.13 0.83 -4.18
N PHE A 136 -14.93 0.97 -4.75
CA PHE A 136 -14.56 2.14 -5.54
C PHE A 136 -13.73 1.75 -6.76
N PRO A 137 -13.79 2.55 -7.85
CA PRO A 137 -12.93 2.35 -8.99
C PRO A 137 -11.49 2.73 -8.66
N THR A 138 -10.55 1.95 -9.18
CA THR A 138 -9.12 2.21 -9.14
C THR A 138 -8.56 2.40 -10.54
N ALA A 139 -7.48 3.16 -10.65
CA ALA A 139 -6.78 3.35 -11.91
C ALA A 139 -5.31 3.61 -11.67
N PHE A 140 -4.47 3.05 -12.53
CA PHE A 140 -3.02 3.20 -12.52
C PHE A 140 -2.45 2.94 -13.91
N GLU A 141 -1.25 3.45 -14.15
CA GLU A 141 -0.48 3.12 -15.35
C GLU A 141 0.38 1.88 -15.09
N LEU A 142 0.39 0.92 -16.01
CA LEU A 142 1.26 -0.23 -15.99
C LEU A 142 2.30 -0.09 -17.09
N SER A 143 3.59 -0.15 -16.76
CA SER A 143 4.68 -0.09 -17.73
C SER A 143 5.68 -1.22 -17.54
N TYR A 144 6.04 -1.89 -18.63
CA TYR A 144 7.03 -2.97 -18.63
C TYR A 144 8.33 -2.49 -19.29
N ASP A 145 9.43 -2.60 -18.56
CA ASP A 145 10.80 -2.38 -19.04
C ASP A 145 11.42 -3.72 -19.45
N GLU A 146 11.54 -3.93 -20.76
CA GLU A 146 12.14 -5.13 -21.35
C GLU A 146 13.57 -5.38 -20.86
N ARG A 147 14.40 -4.33 -20.77
CA ARG A 147 15.82 -4.48 -20.46
C ARG A 147 16.05 -4.92 -19.02
N ARG A 148 15.20 -4.43 -18.12
CA ARG A 148 15.29 -4.73 -16.69
C ARG A 148 14.36 -5.86 -16.25
N GLN A 149 13.49 -6.34 -17.15
CA GLN A 149 12.39 -7.27 -16.82
C GLN A 149 11.58 -6.79 -15.61
N CYS A 150 11.30 -5.49 -15.57
CA CYS A 150 10.61 -4.84 -14.47
C CYS A 150 9.25 -4.32 -14.93
N LEU A 151 8.22 -4.60 -14.14
CA LEU A 151 6.88 -4.10 -14.30
C LEU A 151 6.62 -3.03 -13.25
N TYR A 152 6.24 -1.83 -13.69
CA TYR A 152 5.96 -0.69 -12.83
C TYR A 152 4.47 -0.37 -12.87
N ALA A 153 3.80 -0.49 -11.72
CA ALA A 153 2.46 0.02 -11.51
C ALA A 153 2.55 1.41 -10.90
N THR A 154 2.11 2.45 -11.62
CA THR A 154 2.29 3.85 -11.24
C THR A 154 0.96 4.54 -11.01
N VAL A 155 0.78 5.11 -9.82
CA VAL A 155 -0.35 5.99 -9.50
C VAL A 155 0.14 7.43 -9.45
N ARG A 156 -0.68 8.35 -9.97
CA ARG A 156 -0.38 9.78 -10.06
C ARG A 156 -1.39 10.54 -9.23
N VAL A 157 -0.89 11.24 -8.23
CA VAL A 157 -1.71 11.84 -7.19
C VAL A 157 -1.49 13.35 -7.22
N LYS A 158 -2.52 14.08 -7.65
CA LYS A 158 -2.57 15.55 -7.56
C LYS A 158 -2.84 15.94 -6.12
N ILE A 159 -1.88 16.62 -5.49
CA ILE A 159 -1.97 17.13 -4.13
C ILE A 159 -2.33 18.60 -4.19
N VAL A 160 -3.47 18.98 -3.62
CA VAL A 160 -3.95 20.36 -3.61
C VAL A 160 -3.88 20.89 -2.18
N PRO A 161 -2.88 21.75 -1.86
CA PRO A 161 -2.82 22.39 -0.55
C PRO A 161 -4.03 23.30 -0.35
N VAL A 162 -4.77 23.04 0.73
CA VAL A 162 -5.95 23.81 1.11
C VAL A 162 -5.98 24.03 2.61
N ASP A 163 -6.83 24.94 3.06
CA ASP A 163 -7.15 25.12 4.47
C ASP A 163 -8.68 25.17 4.63
N LEU A 164 -9.14 24.84 5.83
CA LEU A 164 -10.55 24.84 6.20
C LEU A 164 -10.79 25.95 7.21
N PHE A 165 -11.73 26.85 6.91
CA PHE A 165 -12.07 27.97 7.77
C PHE A 165 -13.52 27.89 8.22
N LYS A 166 -13.81 28.38 9.42
CA LYS A 166 -15.19 28.73 9.78
C LYS A 166 -15.65 29.92 8.94
N ALA A 167 -16.88 29.87 8.47
CA ALA A 167 -17.49 30.90 7.63
C ALA A 167 -18.72 31.51 8.30
N ASN A 168 -18.92 32.81 8.07
CA ASN A 168 -20.15 33.50 8.48
C ASN A 168 -21.33 33.14 7.56
N THR A 169 -22.50 33.72 7.84
CA THR A 169 -23.73 33.52 7.04
C THR A 169 -23.61 33.97 5.59
N THR A 170 -22.64 34.84 5.27
CA THR A 170 -22.33 35.29 3.90
C THR A 170 -21.29 34.41 3.20
N GLY A 171 -20.74 33.41 3.88
CA GLY A 171 -19.75 32.49 3.33
C GLY A 171 -18.30 32.95 3.43
N ASN A 172 -18.05 34.10 4.05
CA ASN A 172 -16.71 34.63 4.25
C ASN A 172 -16.06 34.01 5.49
N ALA A 173 -14.77 33.68 5.41
CA ALA A 173 -14.00 33.16 6.54
C ALA A 173 -14.06 34.14 7.73
N LEU A 174 -14.28 33.60 8.93
CA LEU A 174 -14.25 34.35 10.17
C LEU A 174 -12.80 34.70 10.54
N SER A 175 -12.59 35.94 10.99
CA SER A 175 -11.32 36.33 11.61
C SER A 175 -11.23 35.77 13.03
N GLY A 176 -10.08 35.21 13.36
CA GLY A 176 -9.64 34.85 14.69
C GLY A 176 -9.23 36.07 15.52
N LEU A 177 -8.75 35.81 16.73
CA LEU A 177 -8.37 36.83 17.72
C LEU A 177 -7.18 37.71 17.27
N ASP A 178 -6.36 37.20 16.37
CA ASP A 178 -5.20 37.83 15.77
C ASP A 178 -5.51 38.55 14.44
N SER A 179 -6.80 38.67 14.08
CA SER A 179 -7.28 39.18 12.78
C SER A 179 -6.99 38.27 11.58
N GLU A 180 -6.28 37.15 11.77
CA GLU A 180 -6.07 36.13 10.75
C GLU A 180 -7.30 35.25 10.60
N LYS A 181 -7.46 34.54 9.47
CA LYS A 181 -8.60 33.64 9.30
C LYS A 181 -8.54 32.47 10.29
N GLN A 182 -9.68 32.11 10.87
CA GLN A 182 -9.76 30.99 11.83
C GLN A 182 -9.70 29.63 11.13
N SER A 183 -8.49 29.11 10.91
CA SER A 183 -8.26 27.74 10.41
C SER A 183 -8.73 26.72 11.45
N ILE A 184 -9.32 25.62 10.97
CA ILE A 184 -9.72 24.49 11.79
C ILE A 184 -9.20 23.17 11.18
N PRO A 185 -8.92 22.15 12.01
CA PRO A 185 -8.53 20.84 11.50
C PRO A 185 -9.63 20.19 10.64
N TYR A 186 -9.23 19.50 9.58
CA TYR A 186 -10.16 18.67 8.81
C TYR A 186 -10.60 17.45 9.63
N HIS A 187 -11.85 17.02 9.43
CA HIS A 187 -12.41 15.82 10.06
C HIS A 187 -13.43 15.23 9.10
N HIS A 188 -13.16 14.04 8.55
CA HIS A 188 -14.00 13.41 7.53
C HIS A 188 -15.50 13.49 7.85
N ASP A 189 -15.94 12.94 8.99
CA ASP A 189 -17.38 12.84 9.33
C ASP A 189 -18.13 14.17 9.36
N ILE A 190 -17.42 15.29 9.54
CA ILE A 190 -18.00 16.63 9.67
C ILE A 190 -17.84 17.41 8.37
N HIS A 191 -16.67 17.31 7.74
CA HIS A 191 -16.21 18.26 6.72
C HIS A 191 -16.17 17.68 5.30
N TRP A 192 -16.38 16.37 5.09
CA TRP A 192 -16.29 15.75 3.76
C TRP A 192 -17.22 16.42 2.72
N GLN A 193 -18.41 16.87 3.14
CA GLN A 193 -19.36 17.58 2.28
C GLN A 193 -18.84 18.96 1.87
N CYS A 194 -18.11 19.64 2.75
CA CYS A 194 -17.53 20.94 2.46
C CYS A 194 -16.46 20.81 1.36
N VAL A 195 -15.62 19.78 1.45
CA VAL A 195 -14.61 19.46 0.42
C VAL A 195 -15.28 19.09 -0.90
N SER A 196 -16.32 18.25 -0.84
CA SER A 196 -17.07 17.82 -2.03
C SER A 196 -17.81 18.97 -2.71
N ASN A 197 -18.20 20.00 -1.96
CA ASN A 197 -18.83 21.21 -2.50
C ASN A 197 -17.87 22.05 -3.35
N GLY A 198 -16.56 21.96 -3.06
CA GLY A 198 -15.48 22.60 -3.81
C GLY A 198 -14.84 23.80 -3.09
N VAL A 199 -13.62 24.14 -3.51
CA VAL A 199 -12.85 25.25 -2.95
C VAL A 199 -13.52 26.60 -3.24
N GLY A 200 -13.54 27.47 -2.24
CA GLY A 200 -14.18 28.80 -2.27
C GLY A 200 -15.70 28.76 -2.14
N ARG A 201 -16.30 27.58 -1.91
CA ARG A 201 -17.76 27.43 -1.83
C ARG A 201 -18.19 27.12 -0.40
N PRO A 202 -18.85 28.05 0.29
CA PRO A 202 -19.25 27.86 1.67
C PRO A 202 -20.28 26.74 1.80
N PHE A 203 -20.17 25.94 2.86
CA PHE A 203 -21.08 24.86 3.19
C PHE A 203 -21.20 24.67 4.71
N ARG A 204 -22.42 24.71 5.24
CA ARG A 204 -22.73 24.52 6.68
C ARG A 204 -21.83 25.30 7.64
N GLY A 205 -21.53 26.57 7.30
CA GLY A 205 -20.69 27.44 8.14
C GLY A 205 -19.19 27.18 8.03
N TYR A 206 -18.75 26.50 6.97
CA TYR A 206 -17.33 26.28 6.66
C TYR A 206 -17.02 26.67 5.21
N VAL A 207 -15.76 27.00 4.92
CA VAL A 207 -15.26 27.23 3.57
C VAL A 207 -13.85 26.66 3.44
N VAL A 208 -13.59 25.95 2.34
CA VAL A 208 -12.24 25.49 1.97
C VAL A 208 -11.60 26.56 1.09
N GLU A 209 -10.36 26.93 1.34
CA GLU A 209 -9.61 27.85 0.47
C GLU A 209 -8.26 27.26 0.05
N TYR A 210 -7.74 27.68 -1.09
CA TYR A 210 -6.41 27.27 -1.54
C TYR A 210 -5.30 27.87 -0.67
N ARG A 211 -4.22 27.10 -0.52
CA ARG A 211 -2.95 27.58 0.03
C ARG A 211 -1.92 27.79 -1.08
N ASP A 212 -0.93 28.62 -0.78
CA ASP A 212 0.19 28.94 -1.66
C ASP A 212 1.30 27.87 -1.66
N GLY A 213 1.17 26.86 -0.80
CA GLY A 213 2.15 25.79 -0.68
C GLY A 213 1.80 24.80 0.41
N THR A 214 2.59 23.74 0.47
CA THR A 214 2.65 22.83 1.62
C THR A 214 3.44 23.48 2.75
N GLY A 215 3.19 23.07 3.98
CA GLY A 215 3.97 23.47 5.14
C GLY A 215 5.22 22.61 5.30
N PRO A 216 6.09 22.95 6.27
CA PRO A 216 7.41 22.34 6.44
C PRO A 216 7.37 20.87 6.87
N ARG A 217 6.19 20.35 7.23
CA ARG A 217 5.98 18.94 7.62
C ARG A 217 5.63 18.03 6.45
N PHE A 218 5.48 18.58 5.25
CA PHE A 218 5.13 17.81 4.07
C PHE A 218 6.17 18.01 2.96
N ASP A 219 7.06 17.03 2.82
CA ASP A 219 7.95 16.86 1.68
C ASP A 219 7.41 15.74 0.79
N ALA A 220 6.99 16.10 -0.44
CA ALA A 220 6.40 15.15 -1.37
C ALA A 220 7.38 14.04 -1.80
N GLU A 221 8.68 14.34 -1.95
CA GLU A 221 9.69 13.36 -2.36
C GLU A 221 10.07 12.41 -1.23
N GLU A 222 10.10 12.90 0.00
CA GLU A 222 10.27 12.05 1.18
C GLU A 222 9.08 11.11 1.37
N LYS A 223 7.85 11.64 1.31
CA LYS A 223 6.63 10.83 1.38
C LYS A 223 6.58 9.79 0.26
N ARG A 224 6.94 10.18 -0.98
CA ARG A 224 7.02 9.26 -2.11
C ARG A 224 7.99 8.10 -1.84
N ARG A 225 9.23 8.41 -1.47
CA ARG A 225 10.25 7.40 -1.16
C ARG A 225 9.80 6.45 -0.06
N HIS A 226 9.17 6.96 0.98
CA HIS A 226 8.64 6.14 2.06
C HIS A 226 7.52 5.21 1.58
N VAL A 227 6.52 5.74 0.86
CA VAL A 227 5.41 4.95 0.32
C VAL A 227 5.94 3.84 -0.57
N GLU A 228 6.84 4.15 -1.50
CA GLU A 228 7.45 3.15 -2.38
C GLU A 228 8.28 2.11 -1.59
N ALA A 229 9.00 2.52 -0.55
CA ALA A 229 9.75 1.56 0.28
C ALA A 229 8.84 0.56 1.00
N VAL A 230 7.69 1.03 1.52
CA VAL A 230 6.69 0.17 2.18
C VAL A 230 5.99 -0.73 1.17
N LEU A 231 5.46 -0.15 0.09
CA LEU A 231 4.67 -0.89 -0.90
C LEU A 231 5.49 -1.94 -1.64
N ASN A 232 6.80 -1.75 -1.78
CA ASN A 232 7.70 -2.69 -2.44
C ASN A 232 8.46 -3.62 -1.48
N SER A 233 8.10 -3.65 -0.18
CA SER A 233 8.79 -4.49 0.81
C SER A 233 8.60 -6.00 0.59
N HIS A 234 7.69 -6.40 -0.30
CA HIS A 234 7.31 -7.80 -0.54
C HIS A 234 8.36 -8.61 -1.31
N GLY A 235 9.20 -7.96 -2.13
CA GLY A 235 10.22 -8.63 -2.97
C GLY A 235 9.70 -9.61 -4.04
N SER A 236 8.38 -9.84 -4.07
CA SER A 236 7.67 -10.74 -4.98
C SER A 236 7.83 -10.40 -6.46
N LYS A 237 7.67 -11.42 -7.31
CA LYS A 237 7.85 -11.38 -8.76
C LYS A 237 6.65 -12.04 -9.45
N LEU A 238 6.41 -11.73 -10.71
CA LEU A 238 5.53 -12.55 -11.56
C LEU A 238 6.36 -13.63 -12.25
N ILE A 239 5.82 -14.84 -12.32
CA ILE A 239 6.43 -15.97 -13.04
C ILE A 239 5.43 -16.54 -14.03
N LEU A 240 5.92 -17.09 -15.14
CA LEU A 240 5.08 -17.72 -16.14
C LEU A 240 4.48 -19.03 -15.58
N ASP A 241 3.16 -19.11 -15.50
CA ASP A 241 2.45 -20.34 -15.13
C ASP A 241 2.61 -21.39 -16.23
N GLY A 242 2.76 -22.66 -15.84
CA GLY A 242 2.95 -23.76 -16.77
C GLY A 242 4.35 -23.86 -17.39
N CYS A 243 5.33 -23.08 -16.91
CA CYS A 243 6.73 -23.27 -17.29
C CYS A 243 7.23 -24.66 -16.86
N SER A 244 7.95 -25.37 -17.74
CA SER A 244 8.56 -26.68 -17.45
C SER A 244 9.45 -26.70 -16.21
N LYS A 245 10.02 -25.55 -15.85
CA LYS A 245 10.88 -25.35 -14.68
C LYS A 245 10.11 -24.98 -13.40
N ALA A 246 8.78 -24.89 -13.45
CA ALA A 246 7.90 -24.60 -12.32
C ALA A 246 8.39 -23.41 -11.46
N ALA A 247 8.54 -23.58 -10.14
CA ALA A 247 9.00 -22.53 -9.22
C ALA A 247 10.45 -22.06 -9.47
N SER A 248 11.24 -22.84 -10.20
CA SER A 248 12.59 -22.51 -10.64
C SER A 248 12.62 -21.73 -11.97
N CYS A 249 11.46 -21.45 -12.58
CA CYS A 249 11.35 -20.66 -13.82
C CYS A 249 12.17 -19.37 -13.75
N GLY A 250 13.08 -19.20 -14.72
CA GLY A 250 13.93 -18.02 -14.85
C GLY A 250 13.22 -16.80 -15.43
N CYS A 251 12.08 -17.00 -16.08
CA CYS A 251 11.30 -15.96 -16.75
C CYS A 251 10.49 -15.19 -15.71
N ARG A 252 11.19 -14.42 -14.88
CA ARG A 252 10.67 -13.71 -13.71
C ARG A 252 10.59 -12.22 -14.02
N VAL A 253 9.47 -11.60 -13.70
CA VAL A 253 9.26 -10.15 -13.84
C VAL A 253 9.17 -9.53 -12.45
N ALA A 254 10.10 -8.64 -12.11
CA ALA A 254 10.03 -7.90 -10.85
C ALA A 254 8.90 -6.87 -10.92
N VAL A 255 8.09 -6.76 -9.87
CA VAL A 255 6.98 -5.80 -9.81
C VAL A 255 7.32 -4.69 -8.83
N TYR A 256 7.04 -3.46 -9.24
CA TYR A 256 7.26 -2.28 -8.43
C TYR A 256 6.03 -1.36 -8.46
N PHE A 257 5.54 -1.00 -7.28
CA PHE A 257 4.54 0.05 -7.07
C PHE A 257 5.24 1.40 -6.97
N ARG A 258 4.78 2.37 -7.78
CA ARG A 258 5.33 3.73 -7.85
C ARG A 258 4.23 4.75 -7.61
N VAL A 259 4.57 5.84 -6.94
CA VAL A 259 3.64 6.93 -6.70
C VAL A 259 4.27 8.23 -7.18
N GLU A 260 3.54 9.03 -7.95
CA GLU A 260 3.94 10.37 -8.34
C GLU A 260 3.07 11.37 -7.55
N PHE A 261 3.66 12.05 -6.57
CA PHE A 261 3.00 13.15 -5.86
C PHE A 261 3.24 14.47 -6.59
N LEU A 262 2.15 15.06 -7.11
CA LEU A 262 2.19 16.26 -7.93
C LEU A 262 1.49 17.40 -7.20
N VAL A 263 2.27 18.30 -6.60
CA VAL A 263 1.73 19.46 -5.85
C VAL A 263 1.15 20.48 -6.82
N SER A 264 -0.14 20.77 -6.66
CA SER A 264 -0.95 21.67 -7.45
C SER A 264 -1.28 22.91 -6.64
N LEU A 265 -0.46 23.95 -6.78
CA LEU A 265 -0.67 25.23 -6.12
C LEU A 265 -1.89 25.92 -6.70
N ARG A 266 -2.81 26.37 -5.83
CA ARG A 266 -4.06 27.04 -6.22
C ARG A 266 -4.89 26.26 -7.27
N GLY A 267 -4.81 24.92 -7.23
CA GLY A 267 -5.53 24.05 -8.15
C GLY A 267 -4.96 23.97 -9.57
N ALA A 268 -3.78 24.53 -9.84
CA ALA A 268 -3.12 24.51 -11.14
C ALA A 268 -3.03 23.11 -11.76
N GLU A 269 -3.07 23.03 -13.08
CA GLU A 269 -2.88 21.79 -13.80
C GLU A 269 -1.47 21.23 -13.60
N VAL A 270 -1.38 19.91 -13.39
CA VAL A 270 -0.14 19.17 -13.11
C VAL A 270 -0.10 17.89 -13.93
N GLY A 271 1.06 17.23 -13.97
CA GLY A 271 1.22 15.93 -14.64
C GLY A 271 1.55 16.02 -16.14
N ALA A 272 1.72 17.22 -16.70
CA ALA A 272 2.20 17.44 -18.08
C ALA A 272 1.42 16.63 -19.15
N GLY A 273 0.09 16.59 -19.03
CA GLY A 273 -0.79 15.84 -19.93
C GLY A 273 -0.96 14.36 -19.60
N LYS A 274 -0.22 13.82 -18.62
CA LYS A 274 -0.47 12.47 -18.10
C LYS A 274 -1.74 12.45 -17.26
N LYS A 275 -2.44 11.32 -17.27
CA LYS A 275 -3.66 11.12 -16.49
C LYS A 275 -3.38 11.22 -14.99
N ILE A 276 -4.15 12.04 -14.30
CA ILE A 276 -4.19 12.08 -12.84
C ILE A 276 -5.13 10.97 -12.36
N HIS A 277 -4.61 10.06 -11.54
CA HIS A 277 -5.35 8.91 -11.02
C HIS A 277 -6.15 9.26 -9.77
N LYS A 278 -5.63 10.17 -8.94
CA LYS A 278 -6.28 10.65 -7.73
C LYS A 278 -6.00 12.13 -7.52
N THR A 279 -7.00 12.86 -7.04
CA THR A 279 -6.80 14.21 -6.47
C THR A 279 -7.07 14.12 -4.98
N LEU A 280 -6.19 14.72 -4.19
CA LEU A 280 -6.34 14.86 -2.75
C LEU A 280 -6.15 16.29 -2.30
N HIS A 281 -6.86 16.65 -1.25
CA HIS A 281 -6.72 17.91 -0.54
C HIS A 281 -5.78 17.72 0.64
N LEU A 282 -4.79 18.60 0.79
CA LEU A 282 -3.83 18.56 1.88
C LEU A 282 -4.07 19.74 2.82
N PHE A 283 -4.60 19.44 4.00
CA PHE A 283 -4.86 20.39 5.07
C PHE A 283 -3.64 20.56 5.99
N PRO A 284 -3.48 21.69 6.69
CA PRO A 284 -2.41 21.83 7.68
C PRO A 284 -2.53 20.80 8.81
N ARG A 285 -3.76 20.58 9.29
CA ARG A 285 -4.07 19.63 10.37
C ARG A 285 -5.28 18.79 10.04
N VAL A 286 -5.26 17.54 10.47
CA VAL A 286 -6.37 16.62 10.33
C VAL A 286 -6.63 15.84 11.61
N GLN A 287 -7.87 15.84 12.08
CA GLN A 287 -8.34 14.96 13.15
C GLN A 287 -8.74 13.59 12.62
N ARG A 288 -9.31 13.55 11.42
CA ARG A 288 -9.69 12.33 10.71
C ARG A 288 -9.52 12.52 9.20
N ALA A 289 -8.51 11.86 8.64
CA ALA A 289 -8.22 11.87 7.21
C ALA A 289 -9.06 10.84 6.46
N ASP A 290 -9.04 10.94 5.14
CA ASP A 290 -9.77 10.06 4.22
C ASP A 290 -9.00 9.96 2.89
N ALA A 291 -9.41 9.09 1.98
CA ALA A 291 -8.62 8.86 0.76
C ALA A 291 -8.54 10.10 -0.17
N GLY A 292 -9.37 11.12 0.04
CA GLY A 292 -9.37 12.38 -0.71
C GLY A 292 -8.87 13.60 0.07
N SER A 293 -8.59 13.45 1.38
CA SER A 293 -8.27 14.57 2.27
C SER A 293 -7.29 14.13 3.35
N TRP A 294 -6.06 14.64 3.28
CA TRP A 294 -4.97 14.34 4.22
C TRP A 294 -4.58 15.58 5.02
N GLY A 295 -3.80 15.37 6.08
CA GLY A 295 -3.16 16.44 6.83
C GLY A 295 -1.65 16.37 6.70
N GLU A 296 -0.99 17.53 6.74
CA GLU A 296 0.45 17.60 7.00
C GLU A 296 0.77 17.11 8.41
N ILE A 297 -0.16 17.35 9.35
CA ILE A 297 -0.10 16.91 10.73
C ILE A 297 -1.41 16.18 11.06
N SER A 298 -1.31 14.93 11.51
CA SER A 298 -2.44 14.23 12.13
C SER A 298 -2.58 14.65 13.58
N MET A 299 -3.80 14.67 14.10
CA MET A 299 -4.08 14.98 15.49
C MET A 299 -4.54 13.74 16.24
N LEU A 300 -4.10 13.61 17.50
CA LEU A 300 -4.56 12.57 18.43
C LEU A 300 -5.57 13.15 19.40
N GLN A 301 -6.62 12.39 19.66
CA GLN A 301 -7.54 12.68 20.75
C GLN A 301 -7.00 12.09 22.05
N ILE A 302 -6.60 12.94 23.00
CA ILE A 302 -6.06 12.50 24.30
C ILE A 302 -7.13 12.40 25.39
N LYS A 303 -8.24 13.11 25.22
CA LYS A 303 -9.43 13.08 26.09
C LYS A 303 -10.63 13.56 25.26
N ASP A 304 -11.86 13.32 25.74
CA ASP A 304 -13.09 13.81 25.11
C ASP A 304 -12.93 15.26 24.60
N GLU A 305 -13.03 15.42 23.28
CA GLU A 305 -12.88 16.68 22.52
C GLU A 305 -11.53 17.40 22.61
N VAL A 306 -10.54 16.87 23.33
CA VAL A 306 -9.18 17.42 23.42
C VAL A 306 -8.27 16.74 22.40
N TRP A 307 -7.83 17.53 21.41
CA TRP A 307 -6.95 17.10 20.34
C TRP A 307 -5.57 17.76 20.45
N VAL A 308 -4.52 16.98 20.20
CA VAL A 308 -3.14 17.45 20.16
C VAL A 308 -2.48 16.99 18.85
N ASP A 309 -1.52 17.78 18.37
CA ASP A 309 -0.75 17.42 17.17
C ASP A 309 0.04 16.12 17.43
N ASP A 310 -0.17 15.09 16.59
CA ASP A 310 0.67 13.89 16.56
C ASP A 310 1.97 14.23 15.83
N MET A 311 3.06 14.23 16.57
CA MET A 311 4.38 14.52 16.01
C MET A 311 5.03 13.30 15.33
N ARG A 312 4.36 12.14 15.33
CA ARG A 312 4.86 10.92 14.70
C ARG A 312 4.33 10.82 13.27
N ASP A 313 5.23 10.68 12.32
CA ASP A 313 4.84 10.18 11.01
C ASP A 313 4.56 8.68 11.10
N THR A 314 3.49 8.23 10.45
CA THR A 314 3.05 6.83 10.40
C THR A 314 2.94 6.35 8.95
N ASN A 315 2.74 5.05 8.74
CA ASN A 315 2.61 4.45 7.41
C ASN A 315 1.24 4.69 6.75
N VAL A 316 0.39 5.58 7.29
CA VAL A 316 -0.98 5.71 6.76
C VAL A 316 -1.00 6.29 5.35
N THR A 317 -0.08 7.18 4.98
CA THR A 317 0.04 7.61 3.58
C THR A 317 0.32 6.42 2.63
N ALA A 318 1.12 5.44 3.07
CA ALA A 318 1.37 4.23 2.30
C ALA A 318 0.14 3.33 2.22
N HIS A 319 -0.61 3.22 3.31
CA HIS A 319 -1.91 2.54 3.38
C HIS A 319 -2.90 3.09 2.34
N GLU A 320 -3.13 4.41 2.36
CA GLU A 320 -4.03 5.08 1.42
C GLU A 320 -3.56 4.94 -0.04
N CYS A 321 -2.24 4.92 -0.28
CA CYS A 321 -1.70 4.67 -1.62
C CYS A 321 -1.91 3.21 -2.06
N GLY A 322 -1.85 2.24 -1.13
CA GLY A 322 -2.16 0.84 -1.41
C GLY A 322 -3.57 0.66 -1.98
N HIS A 323 -4.56 1.35 -1.41
CA HIS A 323 -5.93 1.36 -1.93
C HIS A 323 -6.02 1.78 -3.40
N LEU A 324 -5.16 2.69 -3.87
CA LEU A 324 -5.14 3.13 -5.27
C LEU A 324 -4.68 2.01 -6.22
N PHE A 325 -4.01 0.98 -5.70
CA PHE A 325 -3.66 -0.26 -6.37
C PHE A 325 -4.62 -1.42 -6.09
N ASN A 326 -5.83 -1.11 -5.61
CA ASN A 326 -6.90 -2.08 -5.32
C ASN A 326 -6.69 -2.91 -4.04
N PHE A 327 -5.79 -2.50 -3.15
CA PHE A 327 -5.49 -3.25 -1.93
C PHE A 327 -6.66 -3.17 -0.95
N PRO A 328 -7.27 -4.30 -0.54
CA PRO A 328 -8.26 -4.30 0.53
C PRO A 328 -7.61 -4.07 1.89
N ASP A 329 -8.41 -3.61 2.85
CA ASP A 329 -8.03 -3.56 4.25
C ASP A 329 -7.91 -4.95 4.87
N GLU A 330 -6.94 -5.07 5.75
CA GLU A 330 -6.74 -6.20 6.65
C GLU A 330 -6.94 -5.73 8.09
N TYR A 331 -8.02 -4.99 8.28
CA TYR A 331 -8.70 -4.73 9.55
C TYR A 331 -10.19 -4.54 9.24
N TRP A 332 -11.05 -5.06 10.11
CA TRP A 332 -12.51 -4.99 9.93
C TRP A 332 -13.15 -4.05 10.96
N GLU A 333 -12.45 -3.82 12.06
CA GLU A 333 -12.86 -2.97 13.16
C GLU A 333 -13.12 -1.56 12.64
N TYR A 334 -14.23 -0.96 13.07
CA TYR A 334 -14.61 0.40 12.74
C TYR A 334 -14.74 0.66 11.22
N GLY A 335 -15.10 -0.36 10.44
CA GLY A 335 -15.57 -0.17 9.07
C GLY A 335 -14.51 -0.24 7.96
N GLY A 336 -13.37 -0.88 8.21
CA GLY A 336 -12.36 -1.15 7.19
C GLY A 336 -12.91 -1.80 5.90
N TRP A 337 -12.24 -1.55 4.79
CA TRP A 337 -12.60 -2.01 3.45
C TRP A 337 -12.10 -3.42 3.18
N VAL A 338 -12.66 -4.39 3.90
CA VAL A 338 -12.25 -5.81 3.83
C VAL A 338 -12.55 -6.44 2.47
N HIS A 339 -11.72 -7.42 2.09
CA HIS A 339 -11.92 -8.19 0.87
C HIS A 339 -13.24 -8.99 0.91
N LYS A 340 -13.95 -9.06 -0.22
CA LYS A 340 -15.28 -9.70 -0.37
C LYS A 340 -15.33 -11.17 0.04
N THR A 341 -14.20 -11.87 0.04
CA THR A 341 -14.09 -13.26 0.54
C THR A 341 -14.56 -13.41 1.98
N TYR A 342 -14.48 -12.34 2.78
CA TYR A 342 -14.90 -12.32 4.17
C TYR A 342 -16.35 -11.88 4.38
N LEU A 343 -17.11 -11.68 3.30
CA LEU A 343 -18.48 -11.22 3.38
C LEU A 343 -19.45 -12.38 3.11
N SER A 344 -20.42 -12.53 4.00
CA SER A 344 -21.57 -13.41 3.83
C SER A 344 -22.84 -12.56 3.90
N GLY A 345 -23.26 -12.02 2.76
CA GLY A 345 -24.28 -10.97 2.74
C GLY A 345 -23.74 -9.68 3.36
N GLU A 346 -24.41 -9.18 4.40
CA GLU A 346 -24.01 -7.94 5.10
C GLU A 346 -23.17 -8.20 6.37
N GLU A 347 -22.78 -9.46 6.60
CA GLU A 347 -22.04 -9.89 7.78
C GLU A 347 -20.61 -10.31 7.44
N LEU A 348 -19.72 -10.15 8.42
CA LEU A 348 -18.35 -10.62 8.36
C LEU A 348 -18.27 -12.11 8.75
N ASN A 349 -17.67 -12.91 7.87
CA ASN A 349 -17.40 -14.32 8.13
C ASN A 349 -16.05 -14.51 8.85
N PHE A 350 -16.08 -14.40 10.17
CA PHE A 350 -14.89 -14.57 11.01
C PHE A 350 -14.30 -15.99 10.97
N SER A 351 -15.11 -17.01 10.67
CA SER A 351 -14.62 -18.39 10.54
C SER A 351 -13.70 -18.55 9.34
N VAL A 352 -14.04 -17.93 8.20
CA VAL A 352 -13.14 -17.84 7.03
C VAL A 352 -11.90 -17.01 7.37
N GLY A 353 -12.08 -15.92 8.15
CA GLY A 353 -10.98 -15.13 8.71
C GLY A 353 -9.96 -15.97 9.48
N GLU A 354 -10.43 -16.83 10.38
CA GLU A 354 -9.58 -17.72 11.18
C GLU A 354 -8.89 -18.78 10.32
N ALA A 355 -9.63 -19.40 9.40
CA ALA A 355 -9.10 -20.44 8.50
C ALA A 355 -7.98 -19.91 7.59
N ASN A 356 -8.05 -18.65 7.18
CA ASN A 356 -7.06 -18.02 6.32
C ASN A 356 -5.85 -17.45 7.09
N ARG A 357 -5.89 -17.41 8.43
CA ARG A 357 -4.88 -16.74 9.23
C ARG A 357 -3.48 -17.29 8.95
N GLY A 358 -2.57 -16.41 8.55
CA GLY A 358 -1.16 -16.76 8.33
C GLY A 358 -0.86 -17.40 6.98
N ASN A 359 -1.87 -17.71 6.17
CA ASN A 359 -1.69 -18.16 4.80
C ASN A 359 -1.37 -16.97 3.87
N GLU A 360 -0.78 -17.24 2.70
CA GLU A 360 -0.50 -16.22 1.68
C GLU A 360 -1.75 -15.89 0.84
N ILE A 361 -2.81 -15.51 1.53
CA ILE A 361 -4.07 -15.03 0.96
C ILE A 361 -4.48 -13.76 1.71
N TRP A 362 -5.40 -12.98 1.15
CA TRP A 362 -6.05 -11.86 1.84
C TRP A 362 -6.34 -12.22 3.30
N GLN A 363 -6.06 -11.31 4.23
CA GLN A 363 -6.33 -11.48 5.65
C GLN A 363 -7.45 -10.53 6.08
N ILE A 364 -8.36 -10.99 6.95
CA ILE A 364 -9.39 -10.10 7.51
C ILE A 364 -8.80 -9.15 8.57
N ARG A 365 -7.69 -9.56 9.19
CA ARG A 365 -6.95 -8.80 10.19
C ARG A 365 -5.47 -9.14 10.15
N ALA A 366 -4.58 -8.16 9.97
CA ALA A 366 -3.14 -8.37 9.97
C ALA A 366 -2.40 -7.32 10.81
N PRO A 367 -1.63 -7.72 11.85
CA PRO A 367 -0.97 -6.77 12.74
C PRO A 367 0.29 -6.11 12.15
N ARG A 368 0.93 -6.75 11.16
CA ARG A 368 2.22 -6.31 10.57
C ARG A 368 2.08 -5.76 9.15
N ASN A 369 0.88 -5.86 8.57
CA ASN A 369 0.61 -5.41 7.21
C ASN A 369 0.29 -3.91 7.21
N VAL A 370 0.79 -3.16 6.22
CA VAL A 370 0.42 -1.75 6.02
C VAL A 370 -1.08 -1.59 5.78
N MET A 371 -1.74 -2.56 5.16
CA MET A 371 -3.19 -2.56 5.00
C MET A 371 -3.95 -3.00 6.25
N GLY A 372 -3.25 -3.39 7.32
CA GLY A 372 -3.79 -3.71 8.62
C GLY A 372 -3.26 -2.75 9.69
N ALA A 373 -3.03 -3.24 10.91
CA ALA A 373 -2.69 -2.38 12.05
C ALA A 373 -1.34 -1.65 11.92
N ALA A 374 -0.42 -2.13 11.07
CA ALA A 374 0.91 -1.53 10.93
C ALA A 374 0.91 -0.19 10.19
N CYS A 375 -0.20 0.22 9.56
CA CYS A 375 -0.36 1.58 9.06
C CYS A 375 -0.08 2.64 10.15
N ASN A 376 -0.43 2.33 11.41
CA ASN A 376 -0.25 3.22 12.55
C ASN A 376 1.14 3.15 13.17
N ASN A 377 1.99 2.22 12.74
CA ASN A 377 3.34 2.14 13.25
C ASN A 377 4.12 3.40 12.87
N PRO A 378 4.88 4.00 13.79
CA PRO A 378 5.74 5.13 13.47
C PRO A 378 6.76 4.76 12.39
N ILE A 379 7.04 5.70 11.49
CA ILE A 379 8.10 5.55 10.49
C ILE A 379 9.45 5.60 11.21
N PRO A 380 10.36 4.64 10.97
CA PRO A 380 11.71 4.68 11.51
C PRO A 380 12.47 5.93 11.02
N LYS A 381 13.13 6.64 11.93
CA LYS A 381 13.90 7.87 11.59
C LYS A 381 15.29 7.60 11.03
N ALA A 382 15.81 6.38 11.18
CA ALA A 382 17.12 6.02 10.66
C ALA A 382 17.02 5.79 9.15
N ARG A 383 17.94 6.39 8.39
CA ARG A 383 17.95 6.39 6.92
C ARG A 383 17.92 4.98 6.29
N ASP A 384 18.54 4.01 6.95
CA ASP A 384 18.68 2.63 6.47
C ASP A 384 17.83 1.62 7.27
N ALA A 385 16.89 2.09 8.08
CA ALA A 385 16.00 1.19 8.80
C ALA A 385 14.99 0.55 7.85
N ALA A 386 14.73 -0.74 8.08
CA ALA A 386 13.66 -1.45 7.39
C ALA A 386 12.30 -0.78 7.69
N PRO A 387 11.35 -0.78 6.74
CA PRO A 387 10.01 -0.27 6.97
C PRO A 387 9.34 -0.90 8.20
N SER A 388 8.61 -0.10 8.98
CA SER A 388 7.87 -0.57 10.17
C SER A 388 6.52 -1.23 9.85
N ALA A 389 6.16 -1.27 8.57
CA ALA A 389 5.01 -1.97 8.00
C ALA A 389 5.45 -2.74 6.75
N SER A 390 4.72 -3.80 6.41
CA SER A 390 5.03 -4.65 5.25
C SER A 390 3.83 -4.84 4.34
N VAL A 391 4.09 -5.15 3.06
CA VAL A 391 3.09 -5.66 2.11
C VAL A 391 3.35 -7.15 1.88
N ARG A 392 2.27 -7.92 1.71
CA ARG A 392 2.32 -9.37 1.46
C ARG A 392 2.23 -9.68 -0.04
N PRO A 393 2.70 -10.85 -0.51
CA PRO A 393 2.74 -11.17 -1.93
C PRO A 393 1.40 -11.11 -2.66
N TYR A 394 0.31 -11.54 -2.02
CA TYR A 394 -1.02 -11.62 -2.65
C TYR A 394 -1.57 -10.26 -3.12
N TYR A 395 -1.03 -9.13 -2.65
CA TYR A 395 -1.35 -7.80 -3.19
C TYR A 395 -0.97 -7.60 -4.65
N LEU A 396 -0.07 -8.42 -5.19
CA LEU A 396 0.29 -8.40 -6.62
C LEU A 396 -0.80 -9.01 -7.51
N GLU A 397 -1.84 -9.63 -6.94
CA GLU A 397 -2.90 -10.30 -7.70
C GLU A 397 -3.53 -9.39 -8.77
N TYR A 398 -3.81 -8.14 -8.43
CA TYR A 398 -4.41 -7.19 -9.37
C TYR A 398 -3.46 -6.85 -10.51
N ILE A 399 -2.18 -6.62 -10.20
CA ILE A 399 -1.14 -6.38 -11.22
C ILE A 399 -0.96 -7.61 -12.11
N ARG A 400 -0.93 -8.80 -11.52
CA ARG A 400 -0.83 -10.09 -12.22
C ARG A 400 -1.99 -10.28 -13.21
N ARG A 401 -3.24 -9.97 -12.82
CA ARG A 401 -4.41 -10.06 -13.72
C ARG A 401 -4.26 -9.14 -14.93
N HIS A 402 -3.92 -7.87 -14.71
CA HIS A 402 -3.72 -6.91 -15.80
C HIS A 402 -2.55 -7.31 -16.70
N PHE A 403 -1.42 -7.72 -16.12
CA PHE A 403 -0.27 -8.18 -16.86
C PHE A 403 -0.62 -9.41 -17.71
N SER A 404 -1.27 -10.41 -17.12
CA SER A 404 -1.69 -11.62 -17.84
C SER A 404 -2.57 -11.31 -19.05
N LYS A 405 -3.50 -10.36 -18.90
CA LYS A 405 -4.36 -9.89 -19.98
C LYS A 405 -3.56 -9.19 -21.10
N LEU A 406 -2.63 -8.30 -20.74
CA LEU A 406 -1.82 -7.53 -21.71
C LEU A 406 -0.80 -8.41 -22.45
N THR A 407 -0.24 -9.42 -21.79
CA THR A 407 0.75 -10.31 -22.40
C THR A 407 0.14 -11.54 -23.06
N HIS A 408 -1.17 -11.76 -22.90
CA HIS A 408 -1.86 -12.99 -23.31
C HIS A 408 -1.19 -14.27 -22.77
N LYS A 409 -0.70 -14.21 -21.52
CA LYS A 409 -0.03 -15.33 -20.84
C LYS A 409 -0.54 -15.43 -19.41
N ASN A 410 -0.56 -16.64 -18.85
CA ASN A 410 -0.91 -16.82 -17.45
C ASN A 410 0.32 -16.59 -16.58
N TRP A 411 0.22 -15.66 -15.63
CA TRP A 411 1.28 -15.42 -14.64
C TRP A 411 0.79 -15.81 -13.27
N LYS A 412 1.72 -16.27 -12.40
CA LYS A 412 1.53 -16.44 -10.96
C LYS A 412 2.34 -15.40 -10.19
N VAL A 413 1.91 -15.08 -8.98
CA VAL A 413 2.76 -14.39 -8.02
C VAL A 413 3.74 -15.38 -7.40
N GLY A 414 5.03 -15.05 -7.43
CA GLY A 414 6.08 -15.76 -6.75
C GLY A 414 6.70 -14.90 -5.64
N TYR A 415 6.99 -15.49 -4.47
CA TYR A 415 7.66 -14.80 -3.37
C TYR A 415 8.93 -15.53 -2.92
N GLY A 416 9.92 -14.78 -2.44
CA GLY A 416 11.14 -15.32 -1.86
C GLY A 416 11.07 -15.39 -0.33
N ASP A 417 12.18 -15.79 0.27
CA ASP A 417 12.41 -15.77 1.73
C ASP A 417 12.81 -14.39 2.25
#